data_AF-A0A0M8Q045-F1
#
_entry.id   AF-A0A0M8Q045-F1
#
_cell.length_a   1.000
_cell.length_b   1.000
_cell.length_c   1.000
_cell.angle_alpha   90.00
_cell.angle_beta   90.00
_cell.angle_gamma   90.00
#
_symmetry.space_group_name_H-M   'P 1'
#
loop_
_entity.id
_entity.type
_entity.pdbx_description
1 polymer ?
#
loop_
_entity_poly.entity_id
_entity_poly.type
_entity_poly.pdbx_seq_one_letter_code
_entity_poly.pdbx_strand_id
1 'polypeptide(L)'
;MKESIVSVKWRGEKMNPKKITLYPKASDVFVDVRLACYFRPLLSFTDVVEGTEYILHVLGTDGLFCEEEYLNAENNFWGFRYIDGKYDFLGDLRTFGDGNVQDIYAFLQADFAKNKNYYMENKITVNTYKMGIQDGLNQLAKNFDVDYYADAFYSYEFTKYHYKCTGEFRHITELTEGWGHDDTEVLIGREEAQEMSEEFFMNLKWNVTHDYGIDESLIRGATERYRFMSIIGGGTVFILLKPKEQTVYLLEYFS
;
A
#
# COMPACT_ATOMS: atom_id res chain seq x y z
N MET A 1 -28.03 4.47 -3.65
CA MET A 1 -27.37 3.26 -3.10
C MET A 1 -27.25 3.50 -1.60
N LYS A 2 -27.81 2.62 -0.77
CA LYS A 2 -27.82 2.78 0.69
C LYS A 2 -26.45 2.34 1.23
N GLU A 3 -25.78 3.23 1.95
CA GLU A 3 -24.61 2.87 2.76
C GLU A 3 -25.04 1.84 3.82
N SER A 4 -24.47 0.64 3.76
CA SER A 4 -24.64 -0.39 4.78
C SER A 4 -23.63 -0.14 5.91
N ILE A 5 -24.09 0.46 6.99
CA ILE A 5 -23.35 0.56 8.26
C ILE A 5 -23.45 -0.80 8.95
N VAL A 6 -22.35 -1.55 9.01
CA VAL A 6 -22.24 -2.74 9.86
C VAL A 6 -21.93 -2.26 11.28
N SER A 7 -22.88 -2.43 12.20
CA SER A 7 -22.67 -2.10 13.62
C SER A 7 -22.07 -3.31 14.35
N VAL A 8 -20.87 -3.15 14.88
CA VAL A 8 -20.21 -4.16 15.73
C VAL A 8 -20.50 -3.84 17.21
N LYS A 9 -20.86 -4.85 18.01
CA LYS A 9 -20.98 -4.74 19.47
C LYS A 9 -19.70 -5.25 20.13
N TRP A 10 -19.03 -4.40 20.92
CA TRP A 10 -17.96 -4.82 21.83
C TRP A 10 -18.14 -4.20 23.22
N ARG A 11 -17.72 -4.96 24.24
CA ARG A 11 -17.66 -4.56 25.65
C ARG A 11 -16.33 -3.87 25.91
N GLY A 12 -16.38 -2.74 26.62
CA GLY A 12 -15.19 -2.06 27.15
C GLY A 12 -14.68 -0.97 26.20
N GLU A 13 -14.94 0.27 26.58
CA GLU A 13 -14.56 1.52 25.91
C GLU A 13 -15.15 1.76 24.49
N LYS A 14 -15.88 2.86 24.36
CA LYS A 14 -16.48 3.31 23.09
C LYS A 14 -15.37 3.78 22.14
N MET A 15 -14.80 2.87 21.35
CA MET A 15 -14.09 3.27 20.14
C MET A 15 -15.09 3.63 19.03
N ASN A 16 -14.88 4.77 18.37
CA ASN A 16 -15.57 5.08 17.12
C ASN A 16 -15.24 3.98 16.09
N PRO A 17 -16.23 3.41 15.36
CA PRO A 17 -15.93 2.44 14.32
C PRO A 17 -15.02 3.10 13.28
N LYS A 18 -13.79 2.60 13.12
CA LYS A 18 -12.87 3.11 12.09
C LYS A 18 -13.53 2.89 10.73
N LYS A 19 -13.80 3.96 9.99
CA LYS A 19 -14.37 3.86 8.63
C LYS A 19 -13.25 3.43 7.69
N ILE A 20 -13.26 2.18 7.25
CA ILE A 20 -12.26 1.64 6.32
C ILE A 20 -12.73 1.88 4.88
N THR A 21 -11.82 2.35 4.02
CA THR A 21 -12.01 2.46 2.57
C THR A 21 -10.91 1.70 1.86
N LEU A 22 -11.26 0.62 1.16
CA LEU A 22 -10.32 -0.15 0.34
C LEU A 22 -10.08 0.53 -1.00
N TYR A 23 -8.84 0.46 -1.50
CA TYR A 23 -8.42 1.03 -2.78
C TYR A 23 -8.86 2.49 -2.97
N PRO A 24 -8.57 3.40 -2.02
CA PRO A 24 -8.91 4.81 -2.15
C PRO A 24 -8.30 5.38 -3.43
N LYS A 25 -8.96 6.37 -4.04
CA LYS A 25 -8.44 6.98 -5.27
C LYS A 25 -7.18 7.76 -4.93
N ALA A 26 -6.20 7.77 -5.85
CA ALA A 26 -4.99 8.59 -5.69
C ALA A 26 -5.30 10.07 -5.43
N SER A 27 -6.36 10.63 -6.03
CA SER A 27 -6.83 12.01 -5.81
C SER A 27 -7.30 12.30 -4.38
N ASP A 28 -7.67 11.26 -3.64
CA ASP A 28 -8.19 11.36 -2.28
C ASP A 28 -7.07 11.12 -1.26
N VAL A 29 -5.90 10.65 -1.71
CA VAL A 29 -4.76 10.25 -0.88
C VAL A 29 -3.58 11.19 -1.03
N PHE A 30 -3.28 11.65 -2.25
CA PHE A 30 -2.09 12.46 -2.53
C PHE A 30 -2.45 13.88 -2.89
N VAL A 31 -1.57 14.81 -2.50
CA VAL A 31 -1.55 16.17 -3.05
C VAL A 31 -1.11 16.12 -4.52
N ASP A 32 -0.05 15.35 -4.82
CA ASP A 32 0.38 15.02 -6.18
C ASP A 32 -0.04 13.60 -6.57
N VAL A 33 -1.05 13.47 -7.42
CA VAL A 33 -1.58 12.18 -7.87
C VAL A 33 -0.57 11.31 -8.62
N ARG A 34 0.52 11.90 -9.14
CA ARG A 34 1.58 11.16 -9.84
C ARG A 34 2.32 10.20 -8.91
N LEU A 35 2.29 10.45 -7.59
CA LEU A 35 2.88 9.55 -6.60
C LEU A 35 2.28 8.14 -6.62
N ALA A 36 1.09 7.94 -7.18
CA ALA A 36 0.44 6.64 -7.26
C ALA A 36 1.18 5.59 -8.11
N CYS A 37 2.17 5.99 -8.93
CA CYS A 37 3.05 5.04 -9.60
C CYS A 37 4.17 4.53 -8.67
N TYR A 38 4.51 5.24 -7.61
CA TYR A 38 5.50 4.80 -6.62
C TYR A 38 4.82 4.17 -5.40
N PHE A 39 3.74 4.78 -4.93
CA PHE A 39 3.03 4.42 -3.71
C PHE A 39 1.57 4.07 -4.02
N ARG A 40 1.23 2.79 -4.00
CA ARG A 40 -0.12 2.31 -4.31
C ARG A 40 -1.02 2.42 -3.08
N PRO A 41 -2.15 3.15 -3.13
CA PRO A 41 -3.05 3.23 -1.98
C PRO A 41 -3.80 1.92 -1.74
N LEU A 42 -3.51 1.26 -0.62
CA LEU A 42 -4.09 -0.06 -0.29
C LEU A 42 -5.43 0.13 0.42
N LEU A 43 -5.42 0.87 1.53
CA LEU A 43 -6.62 1.19 2.30
C LEU A 43 -6.48 2.53 3.01
N SER A 44 -7.61 3.10 3.43
CA SER A 44 -7.68 4.25 4.34
C SER A 44 -8.53 3.92 5.55
N PHE A 45 -8.23 4.52 6.70
CA PHE A 45 -9.06 4.44 7.89
C PHE A 45 -9.05 5.76 8.65
N THR A 46 -10.10 6.00 9.42
CA THR A 46 -10.18 7.14 10.34
C THR A 46 -9.61 6.78 11.70
N ASP A 47 -8.83 7.67 12.29
CA ASP A 47 -8.35 7.53 13.68
C ASP A 47 -8.43 8.87 14.42
N VAL A 48 -8.61 8.83 15.75
CA VAL A 48 -8.67 10.04 16.58
C VAL A 48 -7.44 10.10 17.47
N VAL A 49 -6.61 11.12 17.27
CA VAL A 49 -5.37 11.32 18.02
C VAL A 49 -5.39 12.70 18.67
N GLU A 50 -5.26 12.72 20.00
CA GLU A 50 -5.30 13.96 20.80
C GLU A 50 -6.56 14.82 20.51
N GLY A 51 -7.70 14.16 20.27
CA GLY A 51 -8.99 14.82 19.98
C GLY A 51 -9.15 15.32 18.54
N THR A 52 -8.16 15.09 17.68
CA THR A 52 -8.21 15.43 16.23
C THR A 52 -8.47 14.16 15.42
N GLU A 53 -9.43 14.22 14.50
CA GLU A 53 -9.71 13.12 13.57
C GLU A 53 -8.75 13.21 12.37
N TYR A 54 -8.15 12.07 12.01
CA TYR A 54 -7.25 11.91 10.87
C TYR A 54 -7.81 10.86 9.91
N ILE A 55 -7.62 11.09 8.61
CA ILE A 55 -7.80 10.06 7.58
C ILE A 55 -6.41 9.55 7.22
N LEU A 56 -6.09 8.33 7.65
CA LEU A 56 -4.78 7.72 7.43
C LEU A 56 -4.87 6.73 6.27
N HIS A 57 -3.87 6.76 5.39
CA HIS A 57 -3.73 5.91 4.21
C HIS A 57 -2.54 4.97 4.35
N VAL A 58 -2.77 3.67 4.15
CA VAL A 58 -1.69 2.69 4.02
C VAL A 58 -1.33 2.60 2.54
N LEU A 59 -0.05 2.73 2.21
CA LEU A 59 0.46 2.67 0.84
C LEU A 59 1.48 1.53 0.71
N GLY A 60 1.54 0.88 -0.45
CA GLY A 60 2.56 -0.14 -0.74
C GLY A 60 3.47 0.27 -1.90
N THR A 61 4.73 -0.16 -1.83
CA THR A 61 5.79 0.18 -2.81
C THR A 61 6.32 -1.03 -3.60
N ASP A 62 5.66 -2.20 -3.53
CA ASP A 62 6.10 -3.44 -4.19
C ASP A 62 6.60 -3.26 -5.63
N GLY A 63 7.73 -3.91 -5.90
CA GLY A 63 8.46 -3.85 -7.16
C GLY A 63 9.42 -2.67 -7.28
N LEU A 64 9.47 -1.78 -6.29
CA LEU A 64 10.46 -0.72 -6.22
C LEU A 64 11.41 -0.99 -5.06
N PHE A 65 12.71 -0.81 -5.29
CA PHE A 65 13.73 -0.86 -4.25
C PHE A 65 14.42 0.49 -4.14
N CYS A 66 14.93 0.77 -2.94
CA CYS A 66 15.70 1.97 -2.67
C CYS A 66 17.11 1.79 -3.27
N GLU A 67 17.42 2.47 -4.37
CA GLU A 67 18.77 2.56 -4.95
C GLU A 67 19.67 3.48 -4.13
N GLU A 68 19.10 4.55 -3.59
CA GLU A 68 19.81 5.53 -2.77
C GLU A 68 18.89 6.06 -1.67
N GLU A 69 19.43 6.16 -0.46
CA GLU A 69 18.69 6.63 0.71
C GLU A 69 18.78 8.16 0.85
N TYR A 70 17.63 8.78 1.07
CA TYR A 70 17.48 10.20 1.35
C TYR A 70 16.66 10.38 2.64
N LEU A 71 16.74 11.56 3.26
CA LEU A 71 15.86 11.88 4.38
C LEU A 71 14.39 11.72 3.97
N ASN A 72 13.60 10.97 4.76
CA ASN A 72 12.21 10.58 4.49
C ASN A 72 12.00 9.62 3.31
N ALA A 73 13.08 9.05 2.75
CA ALA A 73 13.05 8.09 1.66
C ALA A 73 14.20 7.09 1.82
N GLU A 74 13.98 6.09 2.66
CA GLU A 74 14.96 5.04 2.94
C GLU A 74 14.36 3.67 2.59
N ASN A 75 15.19 2.63 2.63
CA ASN A 75 14.73 1.30 2.31
C ASN A 75 13.53 0.89 3.18
N ASN A 76 12.37 0.73 2.53
CA ASN A 76 11.09 0.43 3.16
C ASN A 76 10.57 1.46 4.18
N PHE A 77 11.10 2.69 4.21
CA PHE A 77 10.67 3.74 5.14
C PHE A 77 10.44 5.07 4.43
N TRP A 78 9.21 5.57 4.49
CA TRP A 78 8.75 6.69 3.66
C TRP A 78 8.01 7.74 4.47
N GLY A 79 8.44 9.01 4.38
CA GLY A 79 7.84 10.12 5.11
C GLY A 79 6.97 11.03 4.25
N PHE A 80 5.82 11.43 4.80
CA PHE A 80 4.85 12.30 4.15
C PHE A 80 4.39 13.40 5.10
N ARG A 81 4.17 14.59 4.56
CA ARG A 81 3.43 15.65 5.25
C ARG A 81 1.94 15.37 5.11
N TYR A 82 1.23 15.42 6.22
CA TYR A 82 -0.21 15.36 6.28
C TYR A 82 -0.84 16.73 6.02
N ILE A 83 -1.74 16.82 5.05
CA ILE A 83 -2.44 18.04 4.65
C ILE A 83 -3.90 17.69 4.40
N ASP A 84 -4.76 17.96 5.38
CA ASP A 84 -6.23 17.81 5.25
C ASP A 84 -6.66 16.45 4.69
N GLY A 85 -6.16 15.37 5.30
CA GLY A 85 -6.47 14.00 4.86
C GLY A 85 -5.76 13.58 3.58
N LYS A 86 -4.66 14.26 3.20
CA LYS A 86 -3.81 13.89 2.05
C LYS A 86 -2.34 13.92 2.41
N TYR A 87 -1.55 13.21 1.62
CA TYR A 87 -0.11 13.05 1.79
C TYR A 87 0.65 13.82 0.71
N ASP A 88 1.64 14.59 1.15
CA ASP A 88 2.64 15.25 0.32
C ASP A 88 4.02 14.65 0.65
N PHE A 89 4.67 14.03 -0.33
CA PHE A 89 5.89 13.23 -0.07
C PHE A 89 7.05 14.14 0.34
N LEU A 90 7.70 13.81 1.45
CA LEU A 90 8.80 14.61 2.01
C LEU A 90 10.18 14.15 1.54
N GLY A 91 10.26 12.94 0.96
CA GLY A 91 11.49 12.35 0.47
C GLY A 91 11.85 12.77 -0.95
N ASP A 92 12.80 12.05 -1.53
CA ASP A 92 13.27 12.28 -2.90
C ASP A 92 12.96 11.07 -3.78
N LEU A 93 12.26 11.28 -4.90
CA LEU A 93 11.90 10.21 -5.83
C LEU A 93 13.12 9.58 -6.53
N ARG A 94 14.29 10.26 -6.52
CA ARG A 94 15.56 9.68 -6.98
C ARG A 94 15.99 8.48 -6.14
N THR A 95 15.39 8.26 -4.98
CA THR A 95 15.56 7.03 -4.19
C THR A 95 15.25 5.75 -5.00
N PHE A 96 14.34 5.84 -5.97
CA PHE A 96 13.99 4.74 -6.87
C PHE A 96 14.87 4.71 -8.14
N GLY A 97 16.00 5.42 -8.13
CA GLY A 97 16.93 5.52 -9.24
C GLY A 97 16.50 6.44 -10.38
N ASP A 98 17.28 6.41 -11.45
CA ASP A 98 16.96 7.05 -12.74
C ASP A 98 15.99 6.18 -13.60
N GLY A 99 15.30 5.24 -12.94
CA GLY A 99 14.37 4.30 -13.57
C GLY A 99 13.15 5.00 -14.18
N ASN A 100 12.60 4.40 -15.23
CA ASN A 100 11.44 4.92 -15.94
C ASN A 100 10.11 4.44 -15.35
N VAL A 101 9.98 4.46 -14.03
CA VAL A 101 8.81 3.95 -13.28
C VAL A 101 7.49 4.50 -13.82
N GLN A 102 7.44 5.80 -14.13
CA GLN A 102 6.24 6.44 -14.68
C GLN A 102 5.85 5.91 -16.07
N ASP A 103 6.83 5.65 -16.95
CA ASP A 103 6.58 5.14 -18.30
C ASP A 103 6.10 3.68 -18.24
N ILE A 104 6.74 2.87 -17.39
CA ILE A 104 6.33 1.48 -17.13
C ILE A 104 4.91 1.45 -16.55
N TYR A 105 4.63 2.27 -15.55
CA TYR A 105 3.29 2.38 -14.97
C TYR A 105 2.24 2.79 -16.00
N ALA A 106 2.55 3.77 -16.86
CA ALA A 106 1.64 4.21 -17.92
C ALA A 106 1.36 3.10 -18.95
N PHE A 107 2.38 2.34 -19.34
CA PHE A 107 2.25 1.17 -20.21
C PHE A 107 1.32 0.10 -19.58
N LEU A 108 1.58 -0.26 -18.32
CA LEU A 108 0.80 -1.25 -17.58
C LEU A 108 -0.65 -0.79 -17.37
N GLN A 109 -0.88 0.47 -17.03
CA GLN A 109 -2.23 1.06 -16.92
C GLN A 109 -2.99 1.01 -18.25
N ALA A 110 -2.35 1.36 -19.36
CA ALA A 110 -2.99 1.35 -20.67
C ALA A 110 -3.41 -0.07 -21.08
N ASP A 111 -2.52 -1.04 -20.88
CA ASP A 111 -2.79 -2.45 -21.14
C ASP A 111 -3.93 -2.98 -20.24
N PHE A 112 -3.84 -2.78 -18.92
CA PHE A 112 -4.88 -3.24 -18.00
C PHE A 112 -6.23 -2.57 -18.28
N ALA A 113 -6.27 -1.27 -18.54
CA ALA A 113 -7.50 -0.56 -18.85
C ALA A 113 -8.21 -1.13 -20.10
N LYS A 114 -7.44 -1.55 -21.10
CA LYS A 114 -7.93 -2.17 -22.34
C LYS A 114 -8.44 -3.59 -22.12
N ASN A 115 -7.77 -4.36 -21.26
CA ASN A 115 -7.94 -5.82 -21.21
C ASN A 115 -8.57 -6.35 -19.91
N LYS A 116 -8.81 -5.52 -18.88
CA LYS A 116 -9.29 -5.96 -17.53
C LYS A 116 -10.52 -6.87 -17.53
N ASN A 117 -11.47 -6.67 -18.45
CA ASN A 117 -12.65 -7.54 -18.55
C ASN A 117 -12.27 -8.94 -19.01
N TYR A 118 -11.46 -9.01 -20.07
CA TYR A 118 -10.93 -10.28 -20.56
C TYR A 118 -10.10 -10.98 -19.48
N TYR A 119 -9.25 -10.24 -18.76
CA TYR A 119 -8.46 -10.79 -17.65
C TYR A 119 -9.34 -11.38 -16.55
N MET A 120 -10.39 -10.67 -16.14
CA MET A 120 -11.34 -11.12 -15.11
C MET A 120 -12.13 -12.35 -15.56
N GLU A 121 -12.70 -12.33 -16.77
CA GLU A 121 -13.52 -13.42 -17.32
C GLU A 121 -12.72 -14.72 -17.51
N ASN A 122 -11.46 -14.58 -17.93
CA ASN A 122 -10.59 -15.72 -18.22
C ASN A 122 -9.66 -16.08 -17.05
N LYS A 123 -9.79 -15.42 -15.90
CA LYS A 123 -8.99 -15.68 -14.70
C LYS A 123 -7.48 -15.69 -14.99
N ILE A 124 -7.01 -14.71 -15.76
CA ILE A 124 -5.61 -14.65 -16.18
C ILE A 124 -4.71 -14.51 -14.95
N THR A 125 -3.86 -15.50 -14.72
CA THR A 125 -2.90 -15.52 -13.60
C THR A 125 -1.83 -14.45 -13.78
N VAL A 126 -1.16 -14.07 -12.69
CA VAL A 126 -0.01 -13.14 -12.70
C VAL A 126 1.05 -13.60 -13.70
N ASN A 127 1.41 -14.89 -13.68
CA ASN A 127 2.44 -15.43 -14.56
C ASN A 127 2.03 -15.35 -16.04
N THR A 128 0.78 -15.70 -16.36
CA THR A 128 0.27 -15.59 -17.74
C THR A 128 0.21 -14.14 -18.21
N TYR A 129 -0.18 -13.21 -17.33
CA TYR A 129 -0.17 -11.78 -17.61
C TYR A 129 1.24 -11.30 -17.99
N LYS A 130 2.22 -11.56 -17.12
CA LYS A 130 3.62 -11.16 -17.34
C LYS A 130 4.20 -11.70 -18.64
N MET A 131 3.99 -12.99 -18.92
CA MET A 131 4.41 -13.59 -20.19
C MET A 131 3.81 -12.87 -21.41
N GLY A 132 2.57 -12.37 -21.29
CA GLY A 132 1.89 -11.65 -22.37
C GLY A 132 2.40 -10.22 -22.62
N ILE A 133 3.00 -9.58 -21.61
CA ILE A 133 3.47 -8.18 -21.71
C ILE A 133 5.00 -8.05 -21.75
N GLN A 134 5.74 -9.16 -21.59
CA GLN A 134 7.20 -9.16 -21.44
C GLN A 134 7.92 -8.42 -22.57
N ASP A 135 7.49 -8.61 -23.82
CA ASP A 135 8.11 -7.95 -24.98
C ASP A 135 7.99 -6.42 -24.91
N GLY A 136 6.88 -5.91 -24.40
CA GLY A 136 6.68 -4.48 -24.18
C GLY A 136 7.51 -3.96 -23.00
N LEU A 137 7.58 -4.71 -21.91
CA LEU A 137 8.40 -4.37 -20.75
C LEU A 137 9.89 -4.33 -21.11
N ASN A 138 10.40 -5.31 -21.85
CA ASN A 138 11.81 -5.38 -22.26
C ASN A 138 12.25 -4.19 -23.13
N GLN A 139 11.33 -3.55 -23.85
CA GLN A 139 11.63 -2.35 -24.66
C GLN A 139 11.72 -1.08 -23.82
N LEU A 140 11.05 -1.06 -22.66
CA LEU A 140 10.96 0.11 -21.79
C LEU A 140 11.95 0.01 -20.62
N ALA A 141 12.16 -1.17 -20.07
CA ALA A 141 12.83 -1.37 -18.79
C ALA A 141 14.25 -0.79 -18.76
N LYS A 142 14.48 0.13 -17.82
CA LYS A 142 15.81 0.55 -17.38
C LYS A 142 15.84 0.53 -15.86
N ASN A 143 16.80 -0.20 -15.31
CA ASN A 143 17.28 -0.08 -13.93
C ASN A 143 16.21 -0.16 -12.82
N PHE A 144 15.42 -1.24 -12.76
CA PHE A 144 14.80 -1.78 -11.54
C PHE A 144 14.17 -3.17 -11.83
N ASP A 145 13.61 -3.85 -10.83
CA ASP A 145 12.92 -5.12 -11.00
C ASP A 145 11.52 -4.90 -11.61
N VAL A 146 11.52 -4.63 -12.92
CA VAL A 146 10.30 -4.37 -13.70
C VAL A 146 9.35 -5.56 -13.67
N ASP A 147 9.90 -6.77 -13.60
CA ASP A 147 9.13 -8.01 -13.53
C ASP A 147 8.35 -8.11 -12.21
N TYR A 148 8.96 -7.73 -11.09
CA TYR A 148 8.28 -7.68 -9.80
C TYR A 148 7.28 -6.53 -9.71
N TYR A 149 7.63 -5.37 -10.26
CA TYR A 149 6.72 -4.23 -10.34
C TYR A 149 5.47 -4.49 -11.17
N ALA A 150 5.60 -5.19 -12.29
CA ALA A 150 4.48 -5.59 -13.14
C ALA A 150 3.56 -6.62 -12.44
N ASP A 151 4.11 -7.55 -11.68
CA ASP A 151 3.34 -8.47 -10.83
C ASP A 151 2.52 -7.68 -9.79
N ALA A 152 3.19 -6.88 -8.96
CA ALA A 152 2.54 -6.11 -7.92
C ALA A 152 1.47 -5.15 -8.48
N PHE A 153 1.76 -4.52 -9.61
CA PHE A 153 0.80 -3.70 -10.35
C PHE A 153 -0.45 -4.50 -10.74
N TYR A 154 -0.26 -5.63 -11.41
CA TYR A 154 -1.36 -6.43 -11.93
C TYR A 154 -2.22 -6.98 -10.79
N SER A 155 -1.58 -7.52 -9.76
CA SER A 155 -2.25 -8.03 -8.57
C SER A 155 -3.11 -6.96 -7.89
N TYR A 156 -2.56 -5.75 -7.72
CA TYR A 156 -3.30 -4.61 -7.17
C TYR A 156 -4.47 -4.16 -8.06
N GLU A 157 -4.26 -3.93 -9.36
CA GLU A 157 -5.33 -3.42 -10.23
C GLU A 157 -6.42 -4.47 -10.50
N PHE A 158 -6.06 -5.76 -10.56
CA PHE A 158 -7.01 -6.85 -10.74
C PHE A 158 -7.95 -7.01 -9.53
N THR A 159 -7.38 -7.07 -8.32
CA THR A 159 -8.15 -7.21 -7.07
C THR A 159 -8.99 -5.95 -6.78
N LYS A 160 -8.44 -4.76 -7.05
CA LYS A 160 -9.17 -3.48 -7.05
C LYS A 160 -10.33 -3.48 -8.04
N TYR A 161 -10.14 -4.00 -9.24
CA TYR A 161 -11.19 -4.08 -10.25
C TYR A 161 -12.30 -5.05 -9.82
N HIS A 162 -11.93 -6.22 -9.31
CA HIS A 162 -12.88 -7.16 -8.71
C HIS A 162 -13.72 -6.50 -7.62
N TYR A 163 -13.05 -5.89 -6.61
CA TYR A 163 -13.72 -5.22 -5.50
C TYR A 163 -14.70 -4.14 -5.97
N LYS A 164 -14.35 -3.36 -7.01
CA LYS A 164 -15.26 -2.36 -7.59
C LYS A 164 -16.50 -2.97 -8.23
N CYS A 165 -16.39 -4.16 -8.81
CA CYS A 165 -17.49 -4.84 -9.48
C CYS A 165 -18.42 -5.59 -8.49
N THR A 166 -17.86 -6.18 -7.44
CA THR A 166 -18.57 -7.12 -6.55
C THR A 166 -18.79 -6.59 -5.14
N GLY A 167 -17.96 -5.64 -4.68
CA GLY A 167 -17.86 -5.23 -3.29
C GLY A 167 -17.09 -6.21 -2.40
N GLU A 168 -16.56 -7.30 -2.95
CA GLU A 168 -15.84 -8.33 -2.21
C GLU A 168 -14.33 -8.18 -2.38
N PHE A 169 -13.62 -8.10 -1.26
CA PHE A 169 -12.17 -8.14 -1.22
C PHE A 169 -11.71 -9.59 -1.32
N ARG A 170 -10.81 -9.86 -2.26
CA ARG A 170 -10.26 -11.19 -2.55
C ARG A 170 -8.81 -11.00 -3.00
N HIS A 171 -7.94 -11.90 -2.57
CA HIS A 171 -6.55 -11.94 -3.05
C HIS A 171 -6.49 -12.45 -4.50
N ILE A 172 -5.45 -12.11 -5.25
CA ILE A 172 -5.38 -12.48 -6.67
C ILE A 172 -5.38 -14.00 -6.89
N THR A 173 -4.68 -14.78 -6.06
CA THR A 173 -4.66 -16.25 -6.19
C THR A 173 -6.03 -16.87 -5.98
N GLU A 174 -6.88 -16.25 -5.15
CA GLU A 174 -8.24 -16.71 -4.97
C GLU A 174 -9.05 -16.51 -6.25
N LEU A 175 -8.87 -15.37 -6.91
CA LEU A 175 -9.58 -15.00 -8.12
C LEU A 175 -9.12 -15.81 -9.34
N THR A 176 -7.81 -16.03 -9.48
CA THR A 176 -7.22 -16.63 -10.68
C THR A 176 -6.95 -18.13 -10.55
N GLU A 177 -6.68 -18.61 -9.34
CA GLU A 177 -6.21 -19.99 -9.08
C GLU A 177 -7.09 -20.76 -8.08
N GLY A 178 -7.97 -20.09 -7.34
CA GLY A 178 -8.96 -20.70 -6.45
C GLY A 178 -8.45 -21.12 -5.07
N TRP A 179 -7.34 -20.53 -4.60
CA TRP A 179 -6.78 -20.82 -3.26
C TRP A 179 -6.28 -19.56 -2.56
N GLY A 180 -6.07 -19.66 -1.23
CA GLY A 180 -5.56 -18.54 -0.43
C GLY A 180 -6.63 -17.57 0.05
N HIS A 181 -7.84 -18.06 0.33
CA HIS A 181 -8.89 -17.24 0.93
C HIS A 181 -8.57 -16.90 2.39
N ASP A 182 -8.79 -15.64 2.75
CA ASP A 182 -8.53 -15.10 4.09
C ASP A 182 -9.66 -14.14 4.50
N ASP A 183 -10.41 -14.55 5.53
CA ASP A 183 -11.56 -13.84 6.10
C ASP A 183 -11.17 -12.85 7.21
N THR A 184 -9.88 -12.74 7.55
CA THR A 184 -9.44 -11.81 8.60
C THR A 184 -9.59 -10.35 8.18
N GLU A 185 -9.69 -9.45 9.16
CA GLU A 185 -9.80 -8.02 8.90
C GLU A 185 -8.56 -7.49 8.17
N VAL A 186 -8.77 -6.67 7.15
CA VAL A 186 -7.70 -6.03 6.36
C VAL A 186 -6.91 -4.99 7.13
N LEU A 187 -7.56 -4.33 8.09
CA LEU A 187 -6.90 -3.36 8.96
C LEU A 187 -6.44 -4.09 10.22
N ILE A 188 -5.13 -4.15 10.42
CA ILE A 188 -4.55 -4.54 11.70
C ILE A 188 -4.70 -3.35 12.66
N GLY A 189 -5.30 -3.63 13.82
CA GLY A 189 -5.55 -2.65 14.86
C GLY A 189 -4.26 -2.06 15.44
N ARG A 190 -4.37 -0.94 16.16
CA ARG A 190 -3.19 -0.26 16.73
C ARG A 190 -2.38 -1.17 17.66
N GLU A 191 -3.04 -1.87 18.58
CA GLU A 191 -2.38 -2.69 19.60
C GLU A 191 -1.62 -3.85 18.95
N GLU A 192 -2.28 -4.62 18.09
CA GLU A 192 -1.65 -5.70 17.32
C GLU A 192 -0.53 -5.18 16.40
N ALA A 193 -0.72 -4.04 15.73
CA ALA A 193 0.32 -3.42 14.92
C ALA A 193 1.53 -2.97 15.75
N GLN A 194 1.33 -2.56 17.01
CA GLN A 194 2.44 -2.24 17.91
C GLN A 194 3.25 -3.48 18.26
N GLU A 195 2.57 -4.56 18.67
CA GLU A 195 3.18 -5.87 18.98
C GLU A 195 3.98 -6.41 17.78
N MET A 196 3.43 -6.33 16.57
CA MET A 196 4.11 -6.78 15.35
C MET A 196 5.33 -5.92 14.97
N SER A 197 5.43 -4.69 15.49
CA SER A 197 6.52 -3.75 15.17
C SER A 197 7.69 -3.77 16.14
N GLU A 198 7.59 -4.54 17.24
CA GLU A 198 8.58 -4.55 18.33
C GLU A 198 10.01 -4.78 17.83
N GLU A 199 10.22 -5.79 16.97
CA GLU A 199 11.55 -6.11 16.45
C GLU A 199 12.15 -4.96 15.62
N PHE A 200 11.31 -4.27 14.82
CA PHE A 200 11.75 -3.11 14.06
C PHE A 200 12.28 -2.01 15.00
N PHE A 201 11.53 -1.68 16.06
CA PHE A 201 11.92 -0.63 16.99
C PHE A 201 13.11 -1.04 17.88
N MET A 202 13.23 -2.31 18.27
CA MET A 202 14.42 -2.83 18.95
C MET A 202 15.70 -2.63 18.13
N ASN A 203 15.58 -2.69 16.80
CA ASN A 203 16.69 -2.57 15.86
C ASN A 203 16.68 -1.23 15.08
N LEU A 204 15.99 -0.19 15.57
CA LEU A 204 15.74 1.05 14.83
C LEU A 204 16.99 1.64 14.17
N LYS A 205 18.11 1.71 14.91
CA LYS A 205 19.40 2.24 14.42
C LYS A 205 20.03 1.47 13.23
N TRP A 206 19.55 0.25 12.97
CA TRP A 206 19.97 -0.59 11.85
C TRP A 206 18.94 -0.58 10.71
N ASN A 207 17.70 -0.23 11.02
CA ASN A 207 16.59 -0.22 10.07
C ASN A 207 16.39 1.13 9.39
N VAL A 208 16.80 2.23 10.03
CA VAL A 208 16.82 3.57 9.45
C VAL A 208 18.15 4.29 9.75
N THR A 209 18.62 5.05 8.77
CA THR A 209 19.85 5.83 8.78
C THR A 209 19.67 7.17 9.49
N HIS A 210 18.52 7.83 9.34
CA HIS A 210 18.24 9.12 9.99
C HIS A 210 17.45 8.97 11.30
N ASP A 211 17.65 9.91 12.23
CA ASP A 211 16.83 10.02 13.43
C ASP A 211 15.53 10.79 13.12
N TYR A 212 14.43 10.04 13.01
CA TYR A 212 13.09 10.59 12.79
C TYR A 212 12.35 10.95 14.09
N GLY A 213 12.94 10.67 15.27
CA GLY A 213 12.28 10.78 16.56
C GLY A 213 10.99 9.96 16.61
N ILE A 214 11.08 8.68 16.20
CA ILE A 214 9.95 7.75 16.15
C ILE A 214 10.07 6.65 17.20
N ASP A 215 8.92 6.20 17.68
CA ASP A 215 8.77 5.05 18.57
C ASP A 215 7.42 4.35 18.32
N GLU A 216 7.25 3.18 18.93
CA GLU A 216 6.06 2.33 18.78
C GLU A 216 4.73 3.04 19.14
N SER A 217 4.76 4.06 20.01
CA SER A 217 3.55 4.77 20.43
C SER A 217 2.90 5.56 19.28
N LEU A 218 3.67 5.85 18.23
CA LEU A 218 3.22 6.57 17.03
C LEU A 218 2.44 5.68 16.07
N ILE A 219 2.51 4.36 16.18
CA ILE A 219 1.77 3.41 15.34
C ILE A 219 0.26 3.64 15.48
N ARG A 220 -0.45 3.64 14.35
CA ARG A 220 -1.91 3.84 14.27
C ARG A 220 -2.68 2.66 13.71
N GLY A 221 -1.98 1.76 13.03
CA GLY A 221 -2.50 0.56 12.42
C GLY A 221 -1.57 0.07 11.33
N ALA A 222 -1.92 -1.07 10.75
CA ALA A 222 -1.15 -1.67 9.68
C ALA A 222 -2.04 -2.48 8.72
N THR A 223 -1.44 -3.00 7.66
CA THR A 223 -2.05 -4.04 6.82
C THR A 223 -0.96 -4.95 6.30
N GLU A 224 -1.30 -6.21 6.10
CA GLU A 224 -0.44 -7.12 5.36
C GLU A 224 -0.46 -6.74 3.87
N ARG A 225 0.72 -6.60 3.27
CA ARG A 225 0.84 -6.08 1.90
C ARG A 225 0.46 -7.12 0.84
N TYR A 226 0.74 -8.40 1.11
CA TYR A 226 0.46 -9.50 0.20
C TYR A 226 -1.03 -9.58 -0.16
N ARG A 227 -1.91 -9.15 0.75
CA ARG A 227 -3.37 -9.17 0.52
C ARG A 227 -3.79 -8.29 -0.67
N PHE A 228 -2.98 -7.27 -1.01
CA PHE A 228 -3.29 -6.30 -2.05
C PHE A 228 -2.37 -6.39 -3.28
N MET A 229 -1.15 -6.88 -3.13
CA MET A 229 -0.09 -6.76 -4.13
C MET A 229 0.44 -8.14 -4.53
N SER A 230 1.75 -8.28 -4.70
CA SER A 230 2.33 -9.50 -5.25
C SER A 230 2.14 -10.70 -4.31
N ILE A 231 1.93 -11.87 -4.93
CA ILE A 231 1.82 -13.18 -4.28
C ILE A 231 3.10 -13.54 -3.50
N ILE A 232 4.26 -13.04 -3.95
CA ILE A 232 5.55 -13.28 -3.29
C ILE A 232 5.95 -12.15 -2.34
N GLY A 233 5.22 -11.02 -2.36
CA GLY A 233 5.48 -9.87 -1.51
C GLY A 233 4.92 -10.08 -0.11
N GLY A 234 5.70 -10.70 0.78
CA GLY A 234 5.34 -10.83 2.20
C GLY A 234 5.46 -9.51 2.98
N GLY A 235 5.10 -9.51 4.27
CA GLY A 235 5.35 -8.37 5.15
C GLY A 235 4.15 -7.46 5.41
N THR A 236 4.36 -6.55 6.35
CA THR A 236 3.33 -5.65 6.91
C THR A 236 3.72 -4.20 6.66
N VAL A 237 2.75 -3.38 6.26
CA VAL A 237 2.94 -1.93 6.18
C VAL A 237 2.30 -1.26 7.38
N PHE A 238 3.13 -0.63 8.20
CA PHE A 238 2.73 0.12 9.38
C PHE A 238 2.57 1.61 9.04
N ILE A 239 1.57 2.24 9.64
CA ILE A 239 1.42 3.71 9.62
C ILE A 239 1.80 4.27 10.99
N LEU A 240 2.71 5.24 10.98
CA LEU A 240 3.06 6.06 12.13
C LEU A 240 2.55 7.49 11.92
N LEU A 241 2.06 8.15 12.97
CA LEU A 241 1.63 9.55 12.93
C LEU A 241 2.31 10.37 14.03
N LYS A 242 2.99 11.44 13.63
CA LYS A 242 3.48 12.53 14.51
C LYS A 242 2.52 13.72 14.42
N PRO A 243 1.49 13.80 15.28
CA PRO A 243 0.42 14.79 15.14
C PRO A 243 0.92 16.24 15.28
N LYS A 244 1.91 16.51 16.14
CA LYS A 244 2.45 17.87 16.33
C LYS A 244 3.22 18.38 15.11
N GLU A 245 3.81 17.47 14.33
CA GLU A 245 4.58 17.81 13.12
C GLU A 245 3.73 17.72 11.86
N GLN A 246 2.52 17.15 11.95
CA GLN A 246 1.69 16.79 10.80
C GLN A 246 2.48 15.91 9.82
N THR A 247 3.19 14.92 10.36
CA THR A 247 4.00 13.98 9.58
C THR A 247 3.48 12.56 9.76
N VAL A 248 3.34 11.85 8.65
CA VAL A 248 3.02 10.42 8.60
C VAL A 248 4.25 9.69 8.07
N TYR A 249 4.56 8.54 8.66
CA TYR A 249 5.54 7.61 8.10
C TYR A 249 4.87 6.30 7.73
N LEU A 250 5.34 5.72 6.65
CA LEU A 250 5.09 4.34 6.27
C LEU A 250 6.34 3.53 6.50
N LEU A 251 6.15 2.37 7.10
CA LEU A 251 7.19 1.38 7.31
C LEU A 251 6.71 0.08 6.70
N GLU A 252 7.41 -0.44 5.69
CA GLU A 252 7.21 -1.80 5.23
C GLU A 252 8.23 -2.71 5.93
N TYR A 253 7.75 -3.70 6.66
CA TYR A 253 8.61 -4.62 7.40
C TYR A 253 8.33 -6.06 7.01
N PHE A 254 9.40 -6.78 6.72
CA PHE A 254 9.38 -8.21 6.44
C PHE A 254 10.03 -8.91 7.63
N SER A 255 9.24 -9.67 8.39
CA SER A 255 9.74 -10.61 9.40
C SER A 255 9.99 -11.98 8.78
#